data_AF-S7QDN0-F1
#
_entry.id   AF-S7QDN0-F1
#
_cell.length_a   1.000
_cell.length_b   1.000
_cell.length_c   1.000
_cell.angle_alpha   90.00
_cell.angle_beta   90.00
_cell.angle_gamma   90.00
#
_symmetry.space_group_name_H-M   'P 1'
#
loop_
_entity.id
_entity.type
_entity.pdbx_description
1 polymer ?
#
loop_
_entity_poly.entity_id
_entity_poly.type
_entity_poly.pdbx_seq_one_letter_code
_entity_poly.pdbx_strand_id
1 'polypeptide(L)' 'VKPFFGDTSEIAHDPEIDMVVVAVNAPYMKKALMPETDAKKDFFIEWPNGISLDEAEIADAAR' A
#
# COMPACT_ATOMS: atom_id res chain seq x y z
N VAL A 1 15.73 2.04 11.81
CA VAL A 1 14.59 2.58 11.05
C VAL A 1 15.15 3.29 9.84
N LYS A 2 14.82 2.85 8.62
CA LYS A 2 15.24 3.49 7.36
C LYS A 2 14.12 4.45 6.93
N PRO A 3 14.38 5.77 6.86
CA PRO A 3 13.37 6.72 6.41
C PRO A 3 13.26 6.67 4.88
N PHE A 4 12.05 6.81 4.37
CA PHE A 4 11.75 7.01 2.96
C PHE A 4 11.03 8.35 2.79
N PHE A 5 11.24 9.01 1.66
CA PHE A 5 10.56 10.25 1.32
C PHE A 5 10.30 10.29 -0.18
N GLY A 6 9.05 10.58 -0.55
CA GLY A 6 8.63 10.63 -1.95
C GLY A 6 7.64 9.53 -2.28
N ASP A 7 7.91 8.81 -3.36
CA ASP A 7 7.02 7.79 -3.90
C ASP A 7 7.13 6.47 -3.13
N THR A 8 6.01 5.78 -2.88
CA THR A 8 6.01 4.53 -2.10
C THR A 8 6.63 3.35 -2.86
N SER A 9 6.85 3.46 -4.18
CA SER A 9 7.54 2.43 -4.96
C SER A 9 8.96 2.12 -4.49
N GLU A 10 9.64 3.05 -3.80
CA GLU A 10 10.96 2.78 -3.19
C GLU A 10 10.86 1.78 -2.03
N ILE A 11 9.74 1.78 -1.30
CA ILE A 11 9.47 0.85 -0.20
C ILE A 11 9.08 -0.52 -0.80
N ALA A 12 8.21 -0.51 -1.81
CA ALA A 12 7.74 -1.71 -2.50
C ALA A 12 8.88 -2.54 -3.12
N HIS A 13 9.95 -1.90 -3.63
CA HIS A 13 11.08 -2.60 -4.24
C HIS A 13 12.28 -2.82 -3.31
N ASP A 14 12.22 -2.37 -2.05
CA ASP A 14 13.30 -2.60 -1.10
C ASP A 14 13.42 -4.10 -0.75
N PRO A 15 14.55 -4.78 -1.03
CA PRO A 15 14.72 -6.19 -0.75
C PRO A 15 14.85 -6.52 0.75
N GLU A 16 15.05 -5.52 1.60
CA GLU A 16 15.16 -5.69 3.06
C GLU A 16 13.79 -5.58 3.77
N ILE A 17 12.70 -5.34 3.03
CA ILE A 17 11.36 -5.17 3.59
C ILE A 17 10.47 -6.33 3.15
N ASP A 18 10.08 -7.16 4.11
CA ASP A 18 9.18 -8.29 3.89
C ASP A 18 7.71 -7.87 3.77
N MET A 19 7.29 -6.82 4.51
CA MET A 19 5.90 -6.39 4.60
C MET A 19 5.77 -4.87 4.81
N VAL A 20 4.73 -4.27 4.24
CA VAL A 20 4.40 -2.84 4.38
C VAL A 20 3.12 -2.63 5.18
N VAL A 21 3.15 -1.72 6.16
CA VAL A 21 1.95 -1.28 6.89
C VAL A 21 1.58 0.13 6.44
N VAL A 22 0.37 0.31 5.92
CA VAL A 22 -0.11 1.57 5.35
C VAL A 22 -1.15 2.19 6.29
N ALA A 23 -0.76 3.29 6.94
CA ALA A 23 -1.59 4.06 7.87
C ALA A 23 -1.72 5.51 7.42
N VAL A 24 -2.25 5.71 6.21
CA VAL A 24 -2.50 7.04 5.62
C VAL A 24 -4.00 7.37 5.67
N ASN A 25 -4.35 8.63 5.46
CA ASN A 25 -5.76 9.01 5.31
C ASN A 25 -6.39 8.27 4.12
N ALA A 26 -7.64 7.81 4.29
CA ALA A 26 -8.36 6.99 3.32
C ALA A 26 -8.31 7.47 1.86
N PRO A 27 -8.40 8.78 1.52
CA PRO A 27 -8.30 9.25 0.13
C PRO A 27 -6.95 8.95 -0.55
N TYR A 28 -5.91 8.66 0.21
CA TYR A 28 -4.58 8.34 -0.31
C TYR A 28 -4.28 6.83 -0.29
N MET A 29 -5.17 6.01 0.26
CA MET A 29 -4.96 4.58 0.48
C MET A 29 -4.62 3.85 -0.83
N LYS A 30 -5.44 4.04 -1.86
CA LYS A 30 -5.23 3.41 -3.18
C LYS A 30 -3.90 3.77 -3.82
N LYS A 31 -3.54 5.05 -3.76
CA LYS A 31 -2.27 5.53 -4.32
C LYS A 31 -1.07 4.94 -3.58
N ALA A 32 -1.16 4.86 -2.25
CA ALA A 32 -0.07 4.36 -1.42
C ALA A 32 0.13 2.84 -1.52
N LEU A 33 -0.91 2.08 -1.89
CA LEU A 33 -0.89 0.61 -1.96
C LEU A 33 -0.56 0.02 -3.33
N MET A 34 -0.78 0.79 -4.41
CA MET A 34 -0.64 0.25 -5.76
C MET A 34 0.78 -0.31 -6.00
N PRO A 35 1.87 0.38 -5.62
CA PRO A 35 3.22 -0.15 -5.84
C PRO A 35 3.48 -1.49 -5.13
N GLU A 36 2.95 -1.66 -3.93
CA GLU A 36 3.11 -2.83 -3.06
C GLU A 36 2.33 -4.01 -3.63
N THR A 37 1.12 -3.73 -4.14
CA THR A 37 0.30 -4.71 -4.85
C THR A 37 0.99 -5.18 -6.13
N ASP A 38 1.50 -4.24 -6.94
CA ASP A 38 2.21 -4.53 -8.19
C ASP A 38 3.52 -5.30 -7.94
N ALA A 39 4.23 -4.97 -6.87
CA ALA A 39 5.46 -5.65 -6.44
C ALA A 39 5.19 -7.01 -5.78
N LYS A 40 3.93 -7.40 -5.56
CA LYS A 40 3.51 -8.61 -4.84
C LYS A 40 4.15 -8.70 -3.45
N LYS A 41 4.31 -7.55 -2.78
CA LYS A 41 4.81 -7.45 -1.43
C LYS A 41 3.65 -7.60 -0.45
N ASP A 42 3.88 -8.30 0.66
CA ASP A 42 2.87 -8.43 1.70
C ASP A 42 2.55 -7.05 2.30
N PHE A 43 1.27 -6.77 2.53
CA PHE A 43 0.86 -5.51 3.15
C PHE A 43 -0.32 -5.64 4.11
N PHE A 44 -0.41 -4.68 5.02
CA PHE A 44 -1.56 -4.46 5.91
C PHE A 44 -1.98 -3.01 5.86
N ILE A 45 -3.29 -2.75 5.87
CA ILE A 45 -3.86 -1.42 5.74
C ILE A 45 -4.76 -1.11 6.92
N GLU A 46 -4.79 0.14 7.32
CA GLU A 46 -5.80 0.62 8.27
C GLU A 46 -7.19 0.71 7.65
N TRP A 47 -8.22 0.63 8.48
CA TRP A 47 -9.59 0.90 8.07
C TRP A 47 -9.84 2.43 8.00
N PRO A 48 -10.59 2.94 7.01
CA PRO A 48 -11.25 2.22 5.91
C PRO A 48 -10.36 2.01 4.68
N ASN A 49 -10.68 0.98 3.90
CA ASN A 49 -10.04 0.69 2.61
C ASN A 49 -10.54 1.63 1.51
N GLY A 50 -10.06 2.87 1.51
CA GLY A 50 -10.47 3.89 0.53
C GLY A 50 -11.74 4.65 0.91
N ILE A 51 -12.21 5.53 0.01
CA ILE A 51 -13.38 6.41 0.25
C ILE A 51 -14.67 5.91 -0.40
N SER A 52 -14.61 4.88 -1.23
CA SER A 52 -15.76 4.28 -1.91
C SER A 52 -15.61 2.76 -2.04
N LEU A 53 -16.70 2.08 -2.38
CA LEU A 53 -16.67 0.63 -2.62
C LEU A 53 -15.78 0.28 -3.81
N ASP A 54 -15.82 1.07 -4.88
CA ASP A 54 -14.96 0.90 -6.07
C ASP A 54 -13.46 1.01 -5.71
N GLU A 55 -13.11 1.83 -4.71
CA GLU A 55 -11.73 1.89 -4.22
C GLU A 55 -11.38 0.73 -3.28
N ALA A 56 -12.36 0.18 -2.57
CA ALA A 56 -12.18 -0.96 -1.70
C ALA A 56 -11.87 -2.27 -2.46
N GLU A 57 -12.06 -2.29 -3.79
CA GLU A 57 -11.74 -3.42 -4.68
C GLU A 57 -10.22 -3.70 -4.82
N ILE A 58 -9.34 -2.92 -4.17
CA ILE A 58 -7.90 -3.28 -4.07
C ILE A 58 -7.72 -4.70 -3.51
N ALA A 59 -8.66 -5.17 -2.68
CA ALA A 59 -8.68 -6.55 -2.19
C ALA A 59 -8.76 -7.60 -3.32
N ASP A 60 -9.41 -7.30 -4.45
CA ASP A 60 -9.45 -8.19 -5.62
C ASP A 60 -8.16 -8.15 -6.42
N ALA A 61 -7.47 -7.00 -6.46
CA ALA A 61 -6.15 -6.87 -7.08
C ALA A 61 -5.04 -7.60 -6.30
N ALA A 62 -5.26 -7.86 -5.00
CA ALA A 62 -4.33 -8.54 -4.11
C ALA A 62 -4.50 -10.08 -4.05
N ARG A 63 -5.41 -10.66 -4.85
CA ARG A 63 -5.54 -12.13 -5.01
C ARG A 63 -4.51 -12.71 -5.97
#